data_AF-A0A957FBH8-F1
#
_entry.id   AF-A0A957FBH8-F1
#
_cell.length_a   1.000
_cell.length_b   1.000
_cell.length_c   1.000
_cell.angle_alpha   90.00
_cell.angle_beta   90.00
_cell.angle_gamma   90.00
#
_symmetry.space_group_name_H-M   'P 1'
#
loop_
_entity.id
_entity.type
_entity.pdbx_description
1 polymer ?
#
loop_
_entity_poly.entity_id
_entity_poly.type
_entity_poly.pdbx_seq_one_letter_code
_entity_poly.pdbx_strand_id
1 'polypeptide(L)'
;MSLSSLHSLLDRYFNEEELRTLCFHLGVDYDNLGGRGKAANARELVTRLHRQQRLAALLDLARQERPNVAWPDPPPPDDPAAAAALQAQAQTLFERGRALLAPHV
;
A
#
# COMPACT_ATOMS: atom_id res chain seq x y z
N MET A 1 0.81 -8.42 16.05
CA MET A 1 2.07 -8.47 15.28
C MET A 1 2.48 -7.05 14.95
N SER A 2 3.78 -6.75 14.91
CA SER A 2 4.31 -5.38 14.88
C SER A 2 4.43 -4.85 13.45
N LEU A 3 4.04 -3.58 13.22
CA LEU A 3 4.18 -2.83 11.95
C LEU A 3 5.60 -2.85 11.37
N SER A 4 6.58 -3.15 12.21
CA SER A 4 7.98 -3.31 11.84
C SER A 4 8.23 -4.45 10.85
N SER A 5 7.42 -5.51 10.83
CA SER A 5 7.64 -6.61 9.88
C SER A 5 7.15 -6.27 8.46
N LEU A 6 6.11 -5.43 8.33
CA LEU A 6 5.50 -5.15 7.03
C LEU A 6 6.40 -4.30 6.14
N HIS A 7 7.02 -3.24 6.67
CA HIS A 7 7.90 -2.39 5.86
C HIS A 7 9.14 -3.15 5.39
N SER A 8 9.65 -4.11 6.17
CA SER A 8 10.76 -4.97 5.74
C SER A 8 10.37 -5.91 4.60
N LEU A 9 9.12 -6.39 4.57
CA LEU A 9 8.61 -7.18 3.44
C LEU A 9 8.51 -6.33 2.17
N LEU A 10 8.00 -5.10 2.30
CA LEU A 10 7.97 -4.15 1.17
C LEU A 10 9.37 -3.86 0.67
N ASP A 11 10.32 -3.55 1.56
CA ASP A 11 11.71 -3.28 1.19
C ASP A 11 12.41 -4.49 0.52
N ARG A 12 12.04 -5.72 0.91
CA ARG A 12 12.60 -6.95 0.32
C ARG A 12 12.02 -7.29 -1.04
N TYR A 13 10.70 -7.20 -1.20
CA TYR A 13 10.00 -7.70 -2.39
C TYR A 13 9.66 -6.62 -3.42
N PHE A 14 9.80 -5.35 -3.06
CA PHE A 14 9.63 -4.22 -3.96
C PHE A 14 10.94 -3.46 -4.11
N ASN A 15 11.28 -3.13 -5.35
CA ASN A 15 12.32 -2.16 -5.65
C ASN A 15 11.78 -0.72 -5.50
N GLU A 16 12.64 0.28 -5.70
CA GLU A 16 12.27 1.68 -5.47
C GLU A 16 11.21 2.19 -6.47
N GLU A 17 11.29 1.77 -7.73
CA GLU A 17 10.31 2.13 -8.76
C GLU A 17 8.97 1.46 -8.50
N GLU A 18 8.96 0.17 -8.15
CA GLU A 18 7.74 -0.54 -7.79
C GLU A 18 7.09 0.07 -6.55
N LEU A 19 7.88 0.51 -5.56
CA LEU A 19 7.38 1.22 -4.38
C LEU A 19 6.76 2.58 -4.75
N ARG A 20 7.35 3.33 -5.70
CA ARG A 20 6.75 4.55 -6.25
C ARG A 20 5.42 4.26 -6.95
N THR A 21 5.36 3.23 -7.79
CA THR A 21 4.11 2.79 -8.44
C THR A 21 3.05 2.40 -7.42
N LEU A 22 3.44 1.69 -6.37
CA LEU A 22 2.54 1.31 -5.29
C LEU A 22 1.99 2.54 -4.55
N CYS A 23 2.84 3.54 -4.28
CA CYS A 23 2.42 4.82 -3.72
C CYS A 23 1.44 5.53 -4.65
N PHE A 24 1.72 5.57 -5.96
CA PHE A 24 0.83 6.15 -6.96
C PHE A 24 -0.55 5.49 -6.98
N HIS A 25 -0.62 4.15 -6.97
CA HIS A 25 -1.89 3.41 -6.88
C HIS A 25 -2.65 3.69 -5.59
N LEU A 26 -1.93 3.95 -4.49
CA LEU A 26 -2.49 4.31 -3.20
C LEU A 26 -2.82 5.81 -3.08
N GLY A 27 -2.58 6.62 -4.11
CA GLY A 27 -2.75 8.07 -4.07
C GLY A 27 -1.85 8.74 -3.01
N VAL A 28 -0.70 8.13 -2.71
CA VAL A 28 0.34 8.66 -1.85
C VAL A 28 1.46 9.18 -2.73
N ASP A 29 1.87 10.41 -2.50
CA ASP A 29 3.05 10.96 -3.16
C ASP A 29 4.32 10.43 -2.47
N TYR A 30 5.12 9.68 -3.23
CA TYR A 30 6.37 9.08 -2.75
C TYR A 30 7.41 10.13 -2.38
N ASP A 31 7.49 11.25 -3.10
CA ASP A 31 8.49 12.29 -2.84
C ASP A 31 8.15 13.09 -1.57
N ASN A 32 6.89 13.02 -1.14
CA ASN A 32 6.42 13.52 0.15
C ASN A 32 6.66 12.54 1.31
N LEU A 33 7.12 11.31 1.05
CA LEU A 33 7.61 10.42 2.09
C LEU A 33 8.99 10.91 2.51
N GLY A 34 9.09 11.54 3.68
CA GLY A 34 10.34 12.14 4.19
C GLY A 34 11.41 11.13 4.63
N GLY A 35 11.32 9.86 4.18
CA GLY A 35 12.29 8.83 4.51
C GLY A 35 13.57 8.97 3.68
N ARG A 36 14.72 8.71 4.31
CA ARG A 36 16.00 8.64 3.59
C ARG A 36 16.18 7.25 2.96
N GLY A 37 15.80 7.13 1.69
CA GLY A 37 15.93 5.92 0.89
C GLY A 37 14.74 4.98 0.98
N LYS A 38 14.76 3.92 0.16
CA LYS A 38 13.63 2.98 -0.04
C LYS A 38 13.08 2.40 1.26
N ALA A 39 13.95 1.83 2.12
CA ALA A 39 13.53 1.21 3.38
C ALA A 39 12.84 2.21 4.32
N ALA A 40 13.37 3.43 4.41
CA ALA A 40 12.76 4.49 5.22
C ALA A 40 11.42 4.94 4.64
N ASN A 41 11.30 5.06 3.32
CA ASN A 41 10.04 5.39 2.65
C ASN A 41 9.00 4.29 2.77
N ALA A 42 9.41 3.01 2.70
CA ALA A 42 8.52 1.89 2.97
C ALA A 42 7.96 1.96 4.41
N ARG A 43 8.81 2.33 5.38
CA ARG A 43 8.37 2.53 6.77
C ARG A 43 7.40 3.69 6.91
N GLU A 44 7.68 4.83 6.29
CA GLU A 44 6.81 6.02 6.33
C GLU A 44 5.48 5.76 5.63
N LEU A 45 5.48 5.04 4.50
CA LEU A 45 4.28 4.61 3.81
C LEU A 45 3.39 3.76 4.72
N VAL A 46 3.96 2.71 5.32
CA VAL A 46 3.23 1.83 6.25
C VAL A 46 2.67 2.62 7.43
N THR A 47 3.48 3.50 8.03
CA THR A 47 3.07 4.33 9.17
C THR A 47 1.94 5.29 8.81
N ARG A 48 2.05 5.95 7.65
CA ARG A 48 1.04 6.88 7.15
C ARG A 48 -0.27 6.17 6.86
N LEU A 49 -0.22 5.01 6.19
CA LEU A 49 -1.41 4.22 5.88
C LEU A 49 -2.02 3.59 7.13
N HIS A 50 -1.21 3.26 8.15
CA HIS A 50 -1.71 2.81 9.44
C HIS A 50 -2.54 3.91 10.10
N ARG A 51 -2.00 5.13 10.18
CA ARG A 51 -2.73 6.30 10.72
C ARG A 51 -4.01 6.64 9.94
N GLN A 52 -4.03 6.32 8.65
CA GLN A 52 -5.19 6.52 7.78
C GLN A 52 -6.13 5.30 7.73
N GLN A 53 -5.82 4.21 8.45
CA GLN A 53 -6.57 2.95 8.43
C GLN A 53 -6.68 2.34 7.02
N ARG A 54 -5.68 2.61 6.16
CA ARG A 54 -5.57 2.15 4.76
C ARG A 54 -4.62 0.98 4.58
N LEU A 55 -4.18 0.35 5.66
CA LEU A 55 -3.24 -0.77 5.58
C LEU A 55 -3.82 -1.97 4.81
N ALA A 56 -5.13 -2.18 4.87
CA ALA A 56 -5.80 -3.24 4.13
C ALA A 56 -5.62 -3.08 2.61
N ALA A 57 -5.83 -1.87 2.09
CA ALA A 57 -5.66 -1.58 0.66
C ALA A 57 -4.21 -1.82 0.19
N LEU A 58 -3.23 -1.45 1.02
CA LEU A 58 -1.81 -1.74 0.75
C LEU A 58 -1.56 -3.26 0.63
N LEU A 59 -2.10 -4.03 1.57
CA LEU A 59 -1.92 -5.48 1.61
C LEU A 59 -2.65 -6.18 0.46
N ASP A 60 -3.85 -5.72 0.10
CA ASP A 60 -4.60 -6.25 -1.04
C ASP A 60 -3.83 -6.05 -2.34
N LEU A 61 -3.25 -4.87 -2.55
CA LEU A 61 -2.36 -4.61 -3.69
C LEU A 61 -1.11 -5.49 -3.64
N ALA A 62 -0.47 -5.60 -2.48
CA ALA A 62 0.73 -6.43 -2.32
C ALA A 62 0.44 -7.91 -2.62
N ARG A 63 -0.72 -8.42 -2.19
CA ARG A 63 -1.19 -9.78 -2.49
C ARG A 63 -1.51 -9.98 -3.97
N GLN A 64 -2.07 -8.98 -4.64
CA GLN A 64 -2.34 -9.05 -6.08
C GLN A 64 -1.05 -9.07 -6.91
N GLU A 65 -0.10 -8.19 -6.59
CA GLU A 65 1.18 -8.09 -7.29
C GLU A 65 2.12 -9.27 -6.99
N ARG A 66 2.07 -9.78 -5.75
CA ARG A 66 2.93 -10.86 -5.27
C ARG A 66 2.11 -11.88 -4.47
N PRO A 67 1.30 -12.71 -5.15
CA PRO A 67 0.48 -13.73 -4.49
C PRO A 67 1.31 -14.84 -3.85
N ASN A 68 2.56 -15.01 -4.30
CA ASN A 68 3.49 -16.01 -3.76
C ASN A 68 4.14 -15.60 -2.42
N VAL A 69 3.92 -14.36 -1.97
CA VAL A 69 4.48 -13.85 -0.69
C VAL A 69 3.39 -13.89 0.38
N ALA A 70 3.71 -14.42 1.55
CA ALA A 70 2.81 -14.43 2.70
C ALA A 70 2.74 -13.03 3.33
N TRP A 71 1.71 -12.26 2.97
CA TRP A 71 1.45 -10.93 3.52
C TRP A 71 0.66 -11.02 4.83
N PRO A 72 1.14 -10.39 5.92
CA PRO A 72 0.44 -10.41 7.20
C PRO A 72 -0.90 -9.66 7.09
N ASP A 73 -1.86 -10.01 7.95
CA ASP A 73 -3.11 -9.28 8.03
C ASP A 73 -2.92 -7.90 8.65
N PRO A 74 -3.71 -6.90 8.23
CA PRO A 74 -3.65 -5.59 8.84
C PRO A 74 -4.08 -5.71 10.31
N PRO A 75 -3.46 -4.95 11.24
CA PRO A 75 -4.01 -4.83 12.57
C PRO A 75 -5.45 -4.31 12.47
N PRO A 76 -6.37 -4.80 13.31
CA PRO A 76 -7.74 -4.33 13.30
C PRO A 76 -7.73 -2.80 13.49
N PRO A 77 -8.59 -2.08 12.75
CA PRO A 77 -8.65 -0.64 12.87
C PRO A 77 -8.95 -0.23 14.31
N ASP A 78 -8.28 0.82 14.79
CA ASP A 78 -8.51 1.38 16.12
C ASP A 78 -9.95 1.95 16.25
N ASP A 79 -10.54 2.35 15.11
CA ASP A 79 -11.95 2.76 15.00
C ASP A 79 -12.64 2.07 13.81
N PRO A 80 -13.59 1.15 14.06
CA PRO A 80 -14.27 0.38 13.01
C PRO A 80 -15.20 1.22 12.12
N ALA A 81 -15.63 2.42 12.54
CA ALA A 81 -16.53 3.26 11.75
C ALA A 81 -15.81 3.97 10.59
N ALA A 82 -14.51 4.27 10.74
CA ALA A 82 -13.71 4.92 9.70
C ALA A 82 -13.36 3.99 8.52
N ALA A 83 -13.28 2.68 8.77
CA ALA A 83 -12.93 1.68 7.74
C ALA A 83 -13.99 1.61 6.62
N ALA A 84 -15.28 1.60 6.98
CA ALA A 84 -16.38 1.42 6.03
C ALA A 84 -16.50 2.55 4.98
N ALA A 85 -16.16 3.79 5.34
CA ALA A 85 -16.26 4.95 4.45
C ALA A 85 -15.14 5.04 3.40
N LEU A 86 -14.02 4.33 3.62
CA LEU A 86 -12.81 4.43 2.80
C LEU A 86 -12.69 3.30 1.78
N GLN A 87 -13.24 2.12 2.08
CA GLN A 87 -13.36 1.00 1.13
C GLN A 87 -14.05 1.43 -0.18
N ALA A 88 -15.09 2.27 -0.08
CA ALA A 88 -15.85 2.75 -1.24
C ALA A 88 -15.01 3.66 -2.18
N GLN A 89 -14.07 4.43 -1.63
CA GLN A 89 -13.28 5.38 -2.42
C GLN A 89 -12.07 4.71 -3.12
N ALA A 90 -11.48 3.69 -2.49
CA ALA A 90 -10.31 2.99 -3.03
C ALA A 90 -10.64 2.11 -4.25
N GLN A 91 -11.81 1.47 -4.27
CA GLN A 91 -12.25 0.64 -5.41
C GLN A 91 -12.39 1.47 -6.70
N THR A 92 -12.88 2.69 -6.57
CA THR A 92 -13.12 3.60 -7.71
C THR A 92 -11.82 4.05 -8.39
N LEU A 93 -10.73 4.22 -7.63
CA LEU A 93 -9.43 4.64 -8.18
C LEU A 93 -8.67 3.46 -8.80
N PHE A 94 -8.73 2.29 -8.16
CA PHE A 94 -8.03 1.10 -8.62
C PHE A 94 -8.61 0.56 -9.94
N GLU A 95 -9.95 0.57 -10.09
CA GLU A 95 -10.59 0.19 -11.34
C GLU A 95 -10.23 1.12 -12.51
N ARG A 96 -10.05 2.42 -12.24
CA ARG A 96 -9.67 3.41 -13.26
C ARG A 96 -8.20 3.29 -13.66
N GLY A 97 -7.31 2.93 -12.74
CA GLY A 97 -5.89 2.70 -13.03
C GLY A 97 -5.64 1.42 -13.83
N ARG A 98 -6.32 0.31 -13.47
CA ARG A 98 -6.19 -0.98 -14.16
C ARG A 98 -6.64 -0.94 -15.62
N ALA A 99 -7.55 -0.05 -15.97
CA ALA A 99 -8.02 0.15 -17.35
C ALA A 99 -6.97 0.78 -18.29
N LEU A 100 -5.96 1.48 -17.76
CA LEU A 100 -4.94 2.18 -18.55
C LEU A 100 -3.70 1.32 -18.88
N LEU A 101 -3.52 0.19 -18.20
CA LEU A 101 -2.40 -0.76 -18.39
C LEU A 101 -2.79 -2.00 -19.21
N ALA A 102 -4.01 -2.07 -19.76
CA ALA A 102 -4.37 -3.11 -20.70
C ALA A 102 -3.68 -2.83 -22.05
N PRO A 103 -2.81 -3.73 -22.56
CA PRO A 103 -2.20 -3.55 -23.87
C PRO A 103 -3.32 -3.50 -24.92
N HIS A 104 -3.32 -2.47 -25.76
CA HIS A 104 -4.03 -2.52 -27.04
C HIS A 104 -3.41 -3.66 -27.84
N VAL A 105 -4.15 -4.77 -27.91
CA VAL A 105 -3.96 -5.82 -28.92
C VAL A 105 -4.35 -5.27 -30.28
#